data_AF-A0A533X5E2-F1
#
_entry.id   AF-A0A533X5E2-F1
#
_cell.length_a   1.000
_cell.length_b   1.000
_cell.length_c   1.000
_cell.angle_alpha   90.00
_cell.angle_beta   90.00
_cell.angle_gamma   90.00
#
_symmetry.space_group_name_H-M   'P 1'
#
loop_
_entity.id
_entity.type
_entity.pdbx_description
1 polymer ?
#
loop_
_entity_poly.entity_id
_entity_poly.type
_entity_poly.pdbx_seq_one_letter_code
_entity_poly.pdbx_strand_id
1 'polypeptide(L)'
;MLTSRESEQRWGTTRNSSQGWVRAVKSATGKPVFAKLSPNTERIPEVARAAVDEGVDGITAINTVRATMIDVETQRPVLSHRTGGLSGSAIRPIAHAVQFLLAAPPRSR
;
A
#
# COMPACT_ATOMS: atom_id res chain seq x y z
N MET A 1 -9.23 -16.83 -11.53
CA MET A 1 -8.68 -15.53 -11.97
C MET A 1 -9.28 -14.48 -11.04
N LEU A 2 -8.50 -13.98 -10.07
CA LEU A 2 -9.00 -13.00 -9.09
C LEU A 2 -9.15 -11.64 -9.80
N THR A 3 -10.21 -10.90 -9.46
CA THR A 3 -10.42 -9.56 -10.01
C THR A 3 -9.39 -8.59 -9.39
N SER A 4 -9.01 -7.54 -10.12
CA SER A 4 -8.07 -6.51 -9.64
C SER A 4 -8.50 -5.85 -8.31
N ARG A 5 -9.81 -5.84 -8.01
CA ARG A 5 -10.38 -5.38 -6.73
C ARG A 5 -10.04 -6.30 -5.56
N GLU A 6 -10.03 -7.61 -5.76
CA GLU A 6 -9.74 -8.59 -4.69
C GLU A 6 -8.24 -8.68 -4.42
N SER A 7 -7.40 -8.47 -5.43
CA SER A 7 -5.94 -8.45 -5.26
C SER A 7 -5.44 -7.21 -4.52
N GLU A 8 -5.99 -6.02 -4.80
CA GLU A 8 -5.63 -4.79 -4.05
C GLU A 8 -6.25 -4.74 -2.65
N GLN A 9 -7.43 -5.35 -2.43
CA GLN A 9 -8.00 -5.46 -1.09
C GLN A 9 -7.29 -6.51 -0.24
N ARG A 10 -6.68 -7.54 -0.85
CA ARG A 10 -5.83 -8.51 -0.15
C ARG A 10 -4.42 -7.98 0.07
N TRP A 11 -3.67 -7.63 -0.96
CA TRP A 11 -2.24 -7.31 -0.80
C TRP A 11 -1.99 -5.93 -0.19
N GLY A 12 -1.11 -5.84 0.81
CA GLY A 12 -0.66 -4.55 1.35
C GLY A 12 -1.60 -3.88 2.36
N THR A 13 -2.68 -4.57 2.78
CA THR A 13 -3.65 -4.08 3.77
C THR A 13 -3.59 -4.84 5.10
N THR A 14 -3.22 -6.14 5.08
CA THR A 14 -3.06 -7.00 6.26
C THR A 14 -1.75 -7.80 6.21
N ARG A 15 -1.31 -8.32 7.37
CA ARG A 15 -0.10 -9.15 7.50
C ARG A 15 -0.17 -10.45 6.72
N ASN A 16 -1.19 -11.27 6.96
CA ASN A 16 -1.32 -12.61 6.36
C ASN A 16 -1.40 -12.58 4.84
N SER A 17 -2.10 -11.59 4.29
CA SER A 17 -2.22 -11.44 2.85
C SER A 17 -0.94 -10.96 2.19
N SER A 18 -0.01 -10.36 2.94
CA SER A 18 1.26 -9.86 2.40
C SER A 18 2.40 -10.88 2.47
N GLN A 19 2.24 -11.99 3.19
CA GLN A 19 3.33 -12.96 3.32
C GLN A 19 3.46 -13.88 2.10
N GLY A 20 2.35 -14.46 1.66
CA GLY A 20 2.35 -15.46 0.59
C GLY A 20 2.86 -14.93 -0.76
N TRP A 21 2.59 -13.66 -1.09
CA TRP A 21 3.01 -13.09 -2.36
C TRP A 21 4.49 -12.71 -2.41
N VAL A 22 5.08 -12.18 -1.33
CA VAL A 22 6.52 -11.87 -1.32
C VAL A 22 7.31 -13.14 -1.59
N ARG A 23 7.01 -14.20 -0.84
CA ARG A 23 7.69 -15.48 -1.00
C ARG A 23 7.54 -16.02 -2.42
N ALA A 24 6.32 -16.02 -2.96
CA ALA A 24 6.07 -16.48 -4.32
C ALA A 24 6.90 -15.69 -5.36
N VAL A 25 6.97 -14.37 -5.23
CA VAL A 25 7.74 -13.51 -6.15
C VAL A 25 9.25 -13.73 -5.98
N LYS A 26 9.76 -13.76 -4.74
CA LYS A 26 11.18 -14.02 -4.45
C LYS A 26 11.63 -15.40 -4.94
N SER A 27 10.76 -16.41 -4.89
CA SER A 27 11.07 -17.74 -5.45
C SER A 27 11.04 -17.76 -6.98
N ALA A 28 10.34 -16.82 -7.62
CA ALA A 28 10.21 -16.76 -9.07
C ALA A 28 11.29 -15.91 -9.76
N THR A 29 12.08 -15.13 -9.02
CA THR A 29 13.11 -14.27 -9.62
C THR A 29 14.34 -14.09 -8.74
N GLY A 30 15.52 -14.05 -9.37
CA GLY A 30 16.78 -13.69 -8.71
C GLY A 30 17.05 -12.17 -8.67
N LYS A 31 16.15 -11.35 -9.21
CA LYS A 31 16.29 -9.88 -9.19
C LYS A 31 15.86 -9.31 -7.83
N PRO A 32 16.35 -8.11 -7.44
CA PRO A 32 15.81 -7.40 -6.28
C PRO A 32 14.30 -7.15 -6.40
N VAL A 33 13.57 -7.40 -5.32
CA VAL A 33 12.13 -7.25 -5.19
C VAL A 33 11.84 -6.18 -4.14
N PHE A 34 11.08 -5.17 -4.53
CA PHE A 34 10.66 -4.08 -3.66
C PHE A 34 9.15 -4.13 -3.41
N ALA A 35 8.72 -4.06 -2.15
CA ALA A 35 7.30 -4.03 -1.80
C ALA A 35 6.78 -2.58 -1.78
N LYS A 36 5.79 -2.27 -2.63
CA LYS A 36 5.14 -0.95 -2.67
C LYS A 36 3.91 -0.92 -1.78
N LEU A 37 3.99 -0.18 -0.68
CA LEU A 37 2.98 -0.19 0.37
C LEU A 37 1.86 0.82 0.11
N SER A 38 0.62 0.39 0.36
CA SER A 38 -0.57 1.25 0.30
C SER A 38 -0.73 2.05 1.59
N PRO A 39 -1.01 3.36 1.54
CA PRO A 39 -1.33 4.16 2.73
C PRO A 39 -2.75 3.89 3.25
N ASN A 40 -3.56 3.11 2.52
CA ASN A 40 -4.98 2.90 2.81
C ASN A 40 -5.22 1.78 3.83
N THR A 41 -4.32 1.67 4.82
CA THR A 41 -4.42 0.75 5.95
C THR A 41 -3.83 1.41 7.19
N GLU A 42 -4.46 1.20 8.34
CA GLU A 42 -3.95 1.63 9.64
C GLU A 42 -2.79 0.75 10.16
N ARG A 43 -2.54 -0.39 9.50
CA ARG A 43 -1.56 -1.43 9.89
C ARG A 43 -0.28 -1.39 9.07
N ILE A 44 0.11 -0.22 8.54
CA ILE A 44 1.25 -0.13 7.62
C ILE A 44 2.58 -0.68 8.18
N PRO A 45 2.93 -0.51 9.48
CA PRO A 45 4.18 -1.07 10.01
C PRO A 45 4.14 -2.61 10.07
N GLU A 46 2.98 -3.19 10.36
CA GLU A 46 2.81 -4.65 10.40
C GLU A 46 2.94 -5.26 9.00
N VAL A 47 2.37 -4.59 7.99
CA VAL A 47 2.50 -4.99 6.58
C VAL A 47 3.95 -4.89 6.11
N ALA A 48 4.63 -3.78 6.43
CA ALA A 48 6.05 -3.60 6.10
C ALA A 48 6.91 -4.68 6.75
N ARG A 49 6.69 -4.95 8.04
CA ARG A 49 7.38 -6.00 8.78
C ARG A 49 7.14 -7.38 8.17
N ALA A 50 5.88 -7.70 7.85
CA ALA A 50 5.52 -8.95 7.21
C ALA A 50 6.24 -9.16 5.87
N ALA A 51 6.36 -8.09 5.09
CA ALA A 51 7.08 -8.14 3.84
C ALA A 51 8.58 -8.40 4.09
N VAL A 52 9.22 -7.62 4.99
CA VAL A 52 10.63 -7.81 5.36
C VAL A 52 10.90 -9.22 5.88
N ASP A 53 10.05 -9.76 6.73
CA ASP A 53 10.16 -11.13 7.27
C ASP A 53 10.13 -12.20 6.16
N GLU A 54 9.56 -11.91 4.99
CA GLU A 54 9.52 -12.80 3.82
C GLU A 54 10.62 -12.51 2.78
N GLY A 55 11.52 -11.57 3.06
CA GLY A 55 12.75 -11.37 2.29
C GLY A 55 12.65 -10.41 1.11
N VAL A 56 11.75 -9.43 1.12
CA VAL A 56 11.85 -8.29 0.19
C VAL A 56 13.17 -7.53 0.41
N ASP A 57 13.77 -7.05 -0.68
CA ASP A 57 15.05 -6.35 -0.67
C ASP A 57 14.92 -4.86 -0.34
N GLY A 58 13.70 -4.29 -0.43
CA GLY A 58 13.42 -2.93 0.01
C GLY A 58 11.93 -2.55 0.03
N ILE A 59 11.59 -1.57 0.86
CA ILE A 59 10.24 -1.03 0.94
C ILE A 59 10.15 0.27 0.14
N THR A 60 9.10 0.42 -0.66
CA THR A 60 8.70 1.71 -1.24
C THR A 60 7.38 2.15 -0.65
N ALA A 61 7.30 3.41 -0.18
CA ALA A 61 6.08 3.95 0.41
C ALA A 61 5.95 5.45 0.06
N ILE A 62 4.76 5.94 -0.34
CA ILE A 62 3.44 5.29 -0.36
C ILE A 62 2.90 5.09 -1.79
N ASN A 63 1.93 4.19 -1.95
CA ASN A 63 1.01 4.24 -3.09
C ASN A 63 0.03 5.43 -2.93
N THR A 64 -0.90 5.58 -3.88
CA THR A 64 -1.91 6.64 -3.84
C THR A 64 -2.88 6.51 -2.66
N VAL A 65 -3.44 7.64 -2.23
CA VAL A 65 -4.50 7.69 -1.21
C VAL A 65 -5.85 7.55 -1.92
N ARG A 66 -6.74 6.69 -1.43
CA ARG A 66 -8.07 6.53 -2.01
C ARG A 66 -8.86 7.82 -1.88
N ALA A 67 -9.37 8.33 -3.00
CA ALA A 67 -10.16 9.56 -3.04
C ALA A 67 -11.24 9.50 -4.12
N THR A 68 -12.14 10.48 -4.11
CA THR A 68 -13.13 10.70 -5.16
C THR A 68 -13.28 12.19 -5.43
N MET A 69 -13.82 12.52 -6.59
CA MET A 69 -14.27 13.85 -6.95
C MET A 69 -15.75 13.75 -7.31
N ILE A 70 -16.57 14.58 -6.67
CA ILE A 70 -18.01 14.64 -6.90
C ILE A 70 -18.31 15.90 -7.71
N ASP A 71 -19.03 15.72 -8.81
CA ASP A 71 -19.67 16.82 -9.52
C ASP A 71 -20.85 17.29 -8.67
N VAL A 72 -20.82 18.58 -8.28
CA VAL A 72 -21.77 19.13 -7.30
C VAL A 72 -23.17 19.31 -7.86
N GLU A 73 -23.30 19.53 -9.17
CA GLU A 73 -24.59 19.75 -9.84
C GLU A 73 -25.35 18.44 -10.03
N THR A 74 -24.63 17.40 -10.45
CA THR A 74 -25.19 16.06 -10.69
C THR A 74 -25.17 15.18 -9.45
N GLN A 75 -24.44 15.59 -8.41
CA GLN A 75 -24.18 14.83 -7.17
C GLN A 75 -23.60 13.43 -7.44
N ARG A 76 -22.83 13.29 -8.53
CA ARG A 76 -22.28 12.00 -8.98
C ARG A 76 -20.75 12.03 -8.99
N PRO A 77 -20.09 10.87 -8.82
CA PRO A 77 -18.65 10.79 -9.02
C PRO A 77 -18.25 11.14 -10.45
N VAL A 78 -17.24 12.00 -10.60
CA VAL A 78 -16.64 12.35 -11.89
C VAL A 78 -15.93 11.16 -12.51
N LEU A 79 -15.34 10.30 -11.68
CA LEU A 79 -14.63 9.11 -12.13
C LEU A 79 -15.60 7.98 -12.45
N SER A 80 -15.45 7.35 -13.62
CA SER A 80 -16.25 6.19 -14.04
C SER A 80 -16.22 5.03 -13.05
N HIS A 81 -15.09 4.84 -12.37
CA HIS A 81 -14.89 3.83 -11.33
C HIS A 81 -15.29 4.30 -9.92
N ARG A 82 -15.98 5.44 -9.82
CA ARG A 82 -16.45 6.13 -8.60
C ARG A 82 -15.37 6.65 -7.66
N THR A 83 -14.25 5.95 -7.53
CA THR A 83 -13.09 6.34 -6.73
C THR A 83 -11.82 6.16 -7.54
N GLY A 84 -10.76 6.87 -7.16
CA GLY A 84 -9.42 6.73 -7.73
C GLY A 84 -8.33 6.94 -6.68
N GLY A 85 -7.09 7.02 -7.15
CA GLY A 85 -5.95 7.35 -6.32
C GLY A 85 -5.61 8.83 -6.40
N LEU A 86 -5.61 9.53 -5.27
CA LEU A 86 -5.02 10.85 -5.11
C LEU A 86 -3.50 10.72 -5.00
N SER A 87 -2.80 11.56 -5.76
CA SER A 87 -1.34 11.65 -5.82
C SER A 87 -0.89 13.12 -5.80
N GLY A 88 0.41 13.36 -5.97
CA GLY A 88 0.98 14.71 -6.02
C GLY A 88 1.28 15.31 -4.65
N SER A 89 1.53 16.62 -4.64
CA SER A 89 1.94 17.35 -3.44
C SER A 89 0.92 17.30 -2.31
N ALA A 90 -0.37 17.14 -2.65
CA ALA A 90 -1.47 17.02 -1.69
C ALA A 90 -1.29 15.86 -0.70
N ILE A 91 -0.65 14.76 -1.10
CA ILE A 91 -0.43 13.59 -0.22
C ILE A 91 0.99 13.52 0.36
N ARG A 92 1.85 14.51 0.08
CA ARG A 92 3.24 14.52 0.57
C ARG A 92 3.34 14.43 2.10
N PRO A 93 2.54 15.17 2.90
CA PRO A 93 2.59 15.05 4.36
C PRO A 93 2.24 13.63 4.86
N ILE A 94 1.29 12.95 4.20
CA ILE A 94 0.91 11.57 4.53
C ILE A 94 2.08 10.61 4.23
N ALA A 95 2.74 10.79 3.08
CA ALA A 95 3.91 10.00 2.71
C ALA A 95 5.03 10.13 3.75
N HIS A 96 5.34 11.36 4.19
CA HIS A 96 6.35 11.59 5.23
C HIS A 96 5.96 10.99 6.58
N ALA A 97 4.69 11.06 6.98
CA ALA A 97 4.23 10.43 8.21
C ALA A 97 4.44 8.91 8.17
N VAL A 98 4.10 8.25 7.06
CA VAL A 98 4.36 6.81 6.87
C VAL A 98 5.85 6.51 6.90
N GLN A 99 6.68 7.28 6.18
CA GLN A 99 8.13 7.08 6.17
C GLN A 99 8.72 7.21 7.56
N PHE A 100 8.28 8.21 8.34
CA PHE A 100 8.68 8.39 9.73
C PHE A 100 8.29 7.19 10.60
N LEU A 101 7.06 6.68 10.47
CA LEU A 101 6.60 5.48 11.20
C LEU A 101 7.40 4.22 10.85
N LEU A 102 7.80 4.05 9.58
CA LEU A 102 8.57 2.89 9.13
C LEU A 102 10.07 2.99 9.48
N ALA A 103 10.61 4.20 9.59
CA ALA A 103 12.01 4.43 9.95
C ALA A 103 12.24 4.42 11.48
N ALA A 104 11.21 4.67 12.28
CA ALA A 104 11.33 4.69 13.73
C ALA A 104 11.66 3.29 14.27
N PRO A 105 12.64 3.16 15.19
CA PRO A 105 12.92 1.88 15.84
C PRO A 105 11.67 1.41 16.61
N PRO A 106 11.45 0.08 16.72
CA PRO A 106 10.32 -0.45 17.47
C PRO A 106 10.33 0.12 18.89
N ARG A 107 9.23 0.77 19.30
CA ARG A 107 9.11 1.28 20.66
C ARG A 107 9.14 0.10 21.63
N SER A 108 10.17 0.04 22.48
CA SER A 108 10.18 -0.83 23.65
C SER A 108 8.97 -0.48 24.52
N ARG A 109 8.13 -1.47 24.82
CA ARG A 109 7.14 -1.37 25.89
C ARG A 109 7.81 -1.50 27.25
#